data_AF-G3BBQ1-F1
#
_entry.id   AF-G3BBQ1-F1
#
_cell.length_a   1.000
_cell.length_b   1.000
_cell.length_c   1.000
_cell.angle_alpha   90.00
_cell.angle_beta   90.00
_cell.angle_gamma   90.00
#
_symmetry.space_group_name_H-M   'P 1'
#
loop_
_entity.id
_entity.type
_entity.pdbx_description
1 polymer ?
#
loop_
_entity_poly.entity_id
_entity_poly.type
_entity_poly.pdbx_seq_one_letter_code
_entity_poly.pdbx_strand_id
1 'polypeptide(L)'
;MSNFPMEPSLSKLIILASSSQFKCSLEILIIVSMLSVPNIFYRPKERVNEADSAREKFVVGESDHLTLLNVYQQWEVQLRKPSTNMGKLMAWSNRNFLNNKSLLRAREIKNQLVLIMKKMKLPITKAQDDETVKKCLCACFFNSAARLSKLNLTNTNSIEYVNLRHSFMKMYLHPTSCLNNSANVPPSFVIYHELILTAKEYMSCVTAVDPLWLLEFGYIFYGVSKHDQKKFLSFDIGFDLIDKGLFAAGLEADKKRFGEKKAAAKQPVSYKETKVSRFKTRRGI
;
A
#
# COMPACT_ATOMS: atom_id res chain seq x y z
N MET A 1 -12.39 -2.17 -4.31
CA MET A 1 -11.14 -1.58 -4.80
C MET A 1 -11.38 -0.42 -5.78
N SER A 2 -12.42 -0.46 -6.61
CA SER A 2 -12.74 0.57 -7.62
C SER A 2 -13.10 1.99 -7.11
N ASN A 3 -13.30 2.17 -5.80
CA ASN A 3 -13.73 3.45 -5.23
C ASN A 3 -12.56 4.39 -4.90
N PHE A 4 -11.32 3.91 -4.91
CA PHE A 4 -10.13 4.72 -4.64
C PHE A 4 -9.48 5.15 -5.96
N PRO A 5 -9.10 6.43 -6.12
CA PRO A 5 -8.48 6.95 -7.34
C PRO A 5 -6.96 6.67 -7.34
N MET A 6 -6.55 5.41 -7.19
CA MET A 6 -5.14 5.01 -7.12
C MET A 6 -4.92 3.61 -7.70
N GLU A 7 -3.67 3.17 -7.75
CA GLU A 7 -3.32 1.82 -8.19
C GLU A 7 -4.09 0.75 -7.39
N PRO A 8 -4.57 -0.33 -8.04
CA PRO A 8 -5.22 -1.44 -7.34
C PRO A 8 -4.41 -2.01 -6.17
N SER A 9 -3.08 -2.10 -6.28
CA SER A 9 -2.20 -2.60 -5.20
C SER A 9 -2.31 -1.73 -3.95
N LEU A 10 -2.21 -0.41 -4.08
CA LEU A 10 -2.35 0.53 -2.97
C LEU A 10 -3.79 0.57 -2.41
N SER A 11 -4.79 0.44 -3.29
CA SER A 11 -6.20 0.33 -2.87
C SER A 11 -6.44 -0.94 -2.04
N LYS A 12 -5.80 -2.06 -2.41
CA LYS A 12 -5.84 -3.32 -1.66
C LYS A 12 -5.25 -3.12 -0.27
N LEU A 13 -4.10 -2.46 -0.19
CA LEU A 13 -3.39 -2.21 1.06
C LEU A 13 -4.26 -1.44 2.06
N ILE A 14 -4.94 -0.36 1.63
CA ILE A 14 -5.84 0.43 2.50
C ILE A 14 -6.98 -0.43 3.05
N ILE A 15 -7.60 -1.25 2.20
CA ILE A 15 -8.71 -2.12 2.59
C ILE A 15 -8.23 -3.18 3.58
N LEU A 16 -7.10 -3.84 3.30
CA LEU A 16 -6.49 -4.83 4.20
C LEU A 16 -6.12 -4.22 5.56
N ALA A 17 -5.57 -3.01 5.58
CA ALA A 17 -5.20 -2.32 6.81
C ALA A 17 -6.40 -1.96 7.69
N SER A 18 -7.60 -1.85 7.08
CA SER A 18 -8.86 -1.59 7.77
C SER A 18 -9.50 -2.87 8.31
N SER A 19 -9.01 -4.04 7.91
CA SER A 19 -9.50 -5.31 8.44
C SER A 19 -9.16 -5.45 9.93
N SER A 20 -9.98 -6.21 10.65
CA SER A 20 -9.84 -6.46 12.09
C SER A 20 -8.51 -7.11 12.49
N GLN A 21 -7.81 -7.73 11.54
CA GLN A 21 -6.54 -8.42 11.74
C GLN A 21 -5.34 -7.46 11.95
N PHE A 22 -5.26 -6.36 11.20
CA PHE A 22 -4.07 -5.50 11.20
C PHE A 22 -4.27 -4.19 11.94
N LYS A 23 -5.50 -3.64 12.01
CA LYS A 23 -5.81 -2.41 12.75
C LYS A 23 -4.81 -1.24 12.56
N CYS A 24 -4.11 -1.15 11.42
CA CYS A 24 -3.02 -0.22 11.16
C CYS A 24 -3.34 0.80 10.05
N SER A 25 -4.63 1.07 9.85
CA SER A 25 -5.15 1.88 8.74
C SER A 25 -4.56 3.31 8.69
N LEU A 26 -4.28 3.95 9.82
CA LEU A 26 -3.78 5.33 9.85
C LEU A 26 -2.35 5.42 9.29
N GLU A 27 -1.47 4.54 9.74
CA GLU A 27 -0.08 4.45 9.29
C GLU A 27 -0.02 4.11 7.81
N ILE A 28 -0.85 3.15 7.38
CA ILE A 28 -0.94 2.73 5.98
C ILE A 28 -1.45 3.87 5.09
N LEU A 29 -2.44 4.64 5.53
CA LEU A 29 -2.90 5.82 4.80
C LEU A 29 -1.78 6.83 4.56
N ILE A 30 -0.93 7.06 5.58
CA ILE A 30 0.23 7.94 5.46
C ILE A 30 1.22 7.35 4.46
N ILE A 31 1.59 6.07 4.60
CA ILE A 31 2.54 5.39 3.70
C ILE A 31 2.04 5.45 2.25
N VAL A 32 0.78 5.09 1.99
CA VAL A 32 0.19 5.15 0.65
C VAL A 32 0.21 6.58 0.08
N SER A 33 -0.08 7.58 0.91
CA SER A 33 -0.02 8.98 0.48
C SER A 33 1.40 9.43 0.15
N MET A 34 2.39 8.93 0.88
CA MET A 34 3.81 9.21 0.66
C MET A 34 4.37 8.47 -0.58
N LEU A 35 3.89 7.26 -0.87
CA LEU A 35 4.23 6.53 -2.10
C LEU A 35 3.59 7.16 -3.35
N SER A 36 2.43 7.81 -3.19
CA SER A 36 1.71 8.45 -4.30
C SER A 36 2.28 9.82 -4.72
N VAL A 37 3.27 10.34 -4.00
CA VAL A 37 3.93 11.62 -4.33
C VAL A 37 5.34 11.36 -4.87
N PRO A 38 5.90 12.27 -5.68
CA PRO A 38 7.30 12.16 -6.09
C PRO A 38 8.21 12.17 -4.86
N ASN A 39 9.40 11.56 -5.02
CA ASN A 39 10.37 11.38 -3.95
C ASN A 39 10.54 12.63 -3.08
N ILE A 40 10.36 12.47 -1.77
CA ILE A 40 10.40 13.57 -0.80
C ILE A 40 11.84 14.00 -0.50
N PHE A 41 12.81 13.08 -0.62
CA PHE A 41 14.21 13.38 -0.33
C PHE A 41 14.87 14.14 -1.49
N TYR A 42 15.51 15.26 -1.16
CA TYR A 42 16.28 16.08 -2.09
C TYR A 42 17.78 15.88 -1.84
N ARG A 43 18.52 15.37 -2.83
CA ARG A 43 19.97 15.09 -2.67
C ARG A 43 20.79 15.89 -3.70
N PRO A 44 21.18 17.13 -3.37
CA PRO A 44 22.03 17.95 -4.26
C PRO A 44 23.44 17.37 -4.35
N LYS A 45 24.03 17.34 -5.55
CA LYS A 45 25.35 16.74 -5.80
C LYS A 45 26.49 17.39 -5.02
N GLU A 46 26.37 18.69 -4.72
CA GLU A 46 27.39 19.45 -3.99
C GLU A 46 27.33 19.22 -2.48
N ARG A 47 26.15 18.88 -1.92
CA ARG A 47 25.92 18.73 -0.48
C ARG A 47 25.37 17.35 -0.13
N VAL A 48 25.98 16.34 -0.73
CA VAL A 48 25.57 14.94 -0.56
C VAL A 48 25.69 14.49 0.91
N ASN A 49 26.83 14.76 1.55
CA ASN A 49 27.09 14.31 2.92
C ASN A 49 26.12 14.94 3.93
N GLU A 50 25.80 16.24 3.76
CA GLU A 50 24.82 16.93 4.60
C GLU A 50 23.42 16.35 4.43
N ALA A 51 23.02 16.07 3.17
CA ALA A 51 21.72 15.48 2.88
C ALA A 51 21.59 14.07 3.45
N ASP A 52 22.63 13.25 3.33
CA ASP A 52 22.64 11.89 3.85
C ASP A 52 22.63 11.89 5.40
N SER A 53 23.37 12.79 6.05
CA SER A 53 23.33 12.96 7.52
C SER A 53 21.98 13.49 8.02
N ALA A 54 21.35 14.42 7.30
CA ALA A 54 20.00 14.88 7.64
C ALA A 54 18.97 13.75 7.51
N ARG A 55 19.12 12.92 6.47
CA ARG A 55 18.24 11.79 6.21
C ARG A 55 18.35 10.72 7.30
N GLU A 56 19.54 10.43 7.78
CA GLU A 56 19.81 9.42 8.81
C GLU A 56 18.94 9.59 10.06
N LYS A 57 18.59 10.84 10.42
CA LYS A 57 17.69 11.17 11.55
C LYS A 57 16.28 10.60 11.42
N PHE A 58 15.84 10.28 10.20
CA PHE A 58 14.52 9.75 9.91
C PHE A 58 14.53 8.26 9.59
N VAL A 59 15.71 7.69 9.34
CA VAL A 59 15.87 6.32 8.86
C VAL A 59 15.40 5.32 9.90
N VAL A 60 14.52 4.42 9.48
CA VAL A 60 14.20 3.19 10.19
C VAL A 60 14.96 2.07 9.49
N GLY A 61 15.99 1.53 10.15
CA GLY A 61 16.99 0.64 9.53
C GLY A 61 16.42 -0.65 8.92
N GLU A 62 15.20 -1.03 9.27
CA GLU A 62 14.53 -2.23 8.76
C GLU A 62 13.57 -1.96 7.59
N SER A 63 13.16 -0.70 7.36
CA SER A 63 12.06 -0.39 6.44
C SER A 63 12.10 1.03 5.88
N ASP A 64 12.13 1.13 4.55
CA ASP A 64 11.92 2.39 3.82
C ASP A 64 10.49 2.89 3.98
N HIS A 65 9.50 2.00 4.04
CA HIS A 65 8.10 2.37 4.23
C HIS A 65 7.89 3.04 5.60
N LEU A 66 8.48 2.49 6.66
CA LEU A 66 8.45 3.10 7.99
C LEU A 66 9.29 4.39 8.04
N THR A 67 10.38 4.48 7.26
CA THR A 67 11.13 5.73 7.12
C THR A 67 10.24 6.84 6.54
N LEU A 68 9.46 6.56 5.50
CA LEU A 68 8.49 7.53 4.94
C LEU A 68 7.42 7.93 5.96
N LEU A 69 6.93 6.97 6.74
CA LEU A 69 6.00 7.23 7.85
C LEU A 69 6.60 8.17 8.90
N ASN A 70 7.83 7.90 9.33
CA ASN A 70 8.55 8.71 10.33
C ASN A 70 8.77 10.14 9.84
N VAL A 71 9.22 10.32 8.58
CA VAL A 71 9.36 11.65 7.96
C VAL A 71 8.05 12.42 8.01
N TYR A 72 6.94 11.80 7.61
CA TYR A 72 5.64 12.45 7.59
C TYR A 72 5.16 12.82 9.00
N GLN A 73 5.31 11.91 9.98
CA GLN A 73 4.91 12.16 11.36
C GLN A 73 5.69 13.34 11.96
N GLN A 74 7.01 13.39 11.77
CA GLN A 74 7.83 14.51 12.25
C GLN A 74 7.46 15.83 11.58
N TRP A 75 7.21 15.82 10.26
CA TRP A 75 6.75 17.00 9.54
C TRP A 75 5.36 17.46 10.01
N GLU A 76 4.43 16.53 10.24
CA GLU A 76 3.08 16.82 10.74
C GLU A 76 3.13 17.44 12.15
N VAL A 77 4.06 17.00 13.01
CA VAL A 77 4.30 17.64 14.32
C VAL A 77 4.76 19.08 14.17
N GLN A 78 5.68 19.38 13.24
CA GLN A 78 6.12 20.76 13.02
C GLN A 78 5.00 21.65 12.48
N LEU A 79 4.18 21.12 11.59
CA LEU A 79 3.03 21.79 11.00
C LEU A 79 1.96 22.14 12.05
N ARG A 80 1.73 21.28 13.05
CA ARG A 80 0.73 21.48 14.11
C ARG A 80 1.16 22.47 15.20
N LYS A 81 2.43 22.88 15.25
CA LYS A 81 2.91 23.84 16.25
C LYS A 81 2.27 25.21 16.01
N PRO A 82 1.71 25.87 17.06
CA PRO A 82 0.99 27.13 16.91
C PRO A 82 1.88 28.30 16.44
N SER A 83 3.19 28.24 16.71
CA SER A 83 4.16 29.25 16.27
C SER A 83 4.64 29.07 14.82
N THR A 84 4.23 27.98 14.15
CA THR A 84 4.74 27.63 12.82
C THR A 84 3.95 28.34 11.73
N ASN A 85 4.59 29.29 11.06
CA ASN A 85 4.13 29.83 9.79
C ASN A 85 4.65 28.96 8.63
N MET A 86 4.05 29.07 7.45
CA MET A 86 4.49 28.34 6.25
C MET A 86 5.99 28.55 5.94
N GLY A 87 6.53 29.75 6.18
CA GLY A 87 7.96 30.02 6.03
C GLY A 87 8.85 29.22 6.99
N LYS A 88 8.43 29.03 8.25
CA LYS A 88 9.18 28.21 9.22
C LYS A 88 9.13 26.72 8.86
N LEU A 89 8.00 26.24 8.37
CA LEU A 89 7.86 24.87 7.88
C LEU A 89 8.76 24.62 6.67
N MET A 90 8.76 25.53 5.70
CA MET A 90 9.66 25.47 4.55
C MET A 90 11.14 25.50 4.98
N ALA A 91 11.50 26.35 5.94
CA ALA A 91 12.85 26.38 6.49
C ALA A 91 13.25 25.07 7.17
N TRP A 92 12.34 24.44 7.92
CA TRP A 92 12.57 23.12 8.52
C TRP A 92 12.77 22.04 7.46
N SER A 93 11.91 21.99 6.44
CA SER A 93 12.01 21.05 5.34
C SER A 93 13.31 21.24 4.56
N ASN A 94 13.71 22.49 4.28
CA ASN A 94 14.97 22.80 3.58
C ASN A 94 16.21 22.39 4.39
N ARG A 95 16.20 22.60 5.72
CA ARG A 95 17.30 22.17 6.61
C ARG A 95 17.46 20.65 6.65
N ASN A 96 16.36 19.92 6.47
CA ASN A 96 16.35 18.46 6.46
C ASN A 96 16.38 17.87 5.04
N PHE A 97 16.61 18.68 4.01
CA PHE A 97 16.65 18.25 2.61
C PHE A 97 15.37 17.51 2.16
N LEU A 98 14.21 17.99 2.63
CA LEU A 98 12.89 17.46 2.30
C LEU A 98 12.13 18.41 1.37
N ASN A 99 11.42 17.85 0.40
CA ASN A 99 10.55 18.61 -0.48
C ASN A 99 9.21 18.92 0.18
N ASN A 100 9.04 20.16 0.66
CA ASN A 100 7.81 20.59 1.33
C ASN A 100 6.57 20.54 0.43
N LYS A 101 6.72 20.74 -0.90
CA LYS A 101 5.59 20.68 -1.84
C LYS A 101 5.03 19.25 -1.93
N SER A 102 5.92 18.25 -2.00
CA SER A 102 5.52 16.84 -1.99
C SER A 102 4.82 16.45 -0.69
N LEU A 103 5.31 16.94 0.46
CA LEU A 103 4.69 16.67 1.77
C LEU A 103 3.29 17.28 1.92
N LEU A 104 3.10 18.51 1.43
CA LEU A 104 1.78 19.15 1.39
C LEU A 104 0.81 18.35 0.51
N ARG A 105 1.26 17.91 -0.67
CA ARG A 105 0.45 17.06 -1.56
C ARG A 105 0.12 15.71 -0.92
N ALA A 106 1.06 15.09 -0.21
CA ALA A 106 0.81 13.84 0.52
C ALA A 106 -0.26 14.04 1.61
N ARG A 107 -0.26 15.18 2.30
CA ARG A 107 -1.32 15.53 3.26
C ARG A 107 -2.70 15.68 2.60
N GLU A 108 -2.77 16.32 1.45
CA GLU A 108 -4.03 16.46 0.70
C GLU A 108 -4.56 15.09 0.28
N ILE A 109 -3.70 14.23 -0.26
CA ILE A 109 -4.05 12.84 -0.63
C ILE A 109 -4.55 12.07 0.60
N LYS A 110 -3.82 12.11 1.72
CA LYS A 110 -4.23 11.48 2.98
C LYS A 110 -5.64 11.91 3.39
N ASN A 111 -5.92 13.23 3.36
CA ASN A 111 -7.23 13.76 3.74
C ASN A 111 -8.34 13.26 2.80
N GLN A 112 -8.08 13.21 1.50
CA GLN A 112 -9.04 12.67 0.52
C GLN A 112 -9.31 11.18 0.78
N LEU A 113 -8.28 10.39 1.06
CA LEU A 113 -8.43 8.96 1.37
C LEU A 113 -9.21 8.74 2.66
N VAL A 114 -8.97 9.54 3.69
CA VAL A 114 -9.75 9.51 4.94
C VAL A 114 -11.24 9.79 4.66
N LEU A 115 -11.56 10.75 3.79
CA LEU A 115 -12.95 11.03 3.41
C LEU A 115 -13.60 9.84 2.69
N ILE A 116 -12.86 9.20 1.77
CA ILE A 116 -13.35 8.01 1.05
C ILE A 116 -13.56 6.85 2.02
N MET A 117 -12.62 6.60 2.94
CA MET A 117 -12.75 5.55 3.95
C MET A 117 -13.97 5.77 4.86
N LYS A 118 -14.19 7.01 5.32
CA LYS A 118 -15.39 7.37 6.09
C LYS A 118 -16.67 7.12 5.30
N LYS A 119 -16.70 7.50 4.02
CA LYS A 119 -17.85 7.23 3.13
C LYS A 119 -18.12 5.74 2.96
N MET A 120 -17.07 4.92 2.94
CA MET A 120 -17.14 3.45 2.85
C MET A 120 -17.35 2.76 4.21
N LYS A 121 -17.46 3.52 5.31
CA LYS A 121 -17.58 3.00 6.69
C LYS A 121 -16.43 2.07 7.10
N LEU A 122 -15.23 2.31 6.58
CA LEU A 122 -14.03 1.58 6.98
C LEU A 122 -13.50 2.16 8.30
N PRO A 123 -13.14 1.32 9.29
CA PRO A 123 -12.62 1.79 10.56
C PRO A 123 -11.23 2.41 10.35
N ILE A 124 -10.99 3.55 11.02
CA ILE A 124 -9.69 4.20 11.05
C ILE A 124 -9.09 3.98 12.45
N THR A 125 -8.22 2.98 12.54
CA THR A 125 -7.48 2.62 13.75
C THR A 125 -5.98 2.89 13.57
N LYS A 126 -5.34 3.19 14.70
CA LYS A 126 -3.89 3.37 14.80
C LYS A 126 -3.25 2.03 15.14
N ALA A 127 -2.13 1.71 14.49
CA ALA A 127 -1.33 0.53 14.81
C ALA A 127 -0.83 0.57 16.27
N GLN A 128 -0.75 -0.61 16.87
CA GLN A 128 -0.10 -0.79 18.17
C GLN A 128 1.42 -0.81 18.01
N ASP A 129 1.91 -1.61 17.04
CA ASP A 129 3.32 -1.86 16.81
C ASP A 129 3.69 -1.72 15.32
N ASP A 130 4.96 -1.38 15.04
CA ASP A 130 5.50 -1.27 13.68
C ASP A 130 5.50 -2.62 12.94
N GLU A 131 5.59 -3.73 13.69
CA GLU A 131 5.50 -5.08 13.12
C GLU A 131 4.14 -5.33 12.46
N THR A 132 3.05 -4.80 13.03
CA THR A 132 1.71 -4.94 12.44
C THR A 132 1.62 -4.23 11.10
N VAL A 133 2.28 -3.07 10.97
CA VAL A 133 2.39 -2.34 9.69
C VAL A 133 3.20 -3.15 8.68
N LYS A 134 4.34 -3.73 9.09
CA LYS A 134 5.16 -4.61 8.23
C LYS A 134 4.39 -5.85 7.77
N LYS A 135 3.64 -6.50 8.66
CA LYS A 135 2.75 -7.64 8.34
C LYS A 135 1.67 -7.25 7.33
N CYS A 136 1.03 -6.09 7.51
CA CYS A 136 0.03 -5.60 6.56
C CYS A 136 0.63 -5.32 5.17
N LEU A 137 1.82 -4.69 5.13
CA LEU A 137 2.56 -4.48 3.88
C LEU A 137 2.90 -5.81 3.20
N CYS A 138 3.34 -6.81 3.97
CA CYS A 138 3.61 -8.17 3.50
C CYS A 138 2.36 -8.82 2.88
N ALA A 139 1.21 -8.72 3.55
CA ALA A 139 -0.05 -9.25 3.05
C ALA A 139 -0.52 -8.62 1.73
N CYS A 140 -0.12 -7.37 1.46
CA CYS A 140 -0.41 -6.73 0.19
C CYS A 140 0.61 -7.07 -0.90
N PHE A 141 1.89 -6.96 -0.57
CA PHE A 141 3.03 -7.01 -1.50
C PHE A 141 3.75 -8.37 -1.53
N PHE A 142 3.14 -9.47 -1.09
CA PHE A 142 3.73 -10.82 -1.18
C PHE A 142 4.12 -11.20 -2.63
N ASN A 143 3.44 -10.64 -3.62
CA ASN A 143 3.73 -10.83 -5.03
C ASN A 143 5.04 -10.14 -5.48
N SER A 144 5.53 -9.16 -4.72
CA SER A 144 6.72 -8.35 -4.93
C SER A 144 7.72 -8.57 -3.80
N ALA A 145 8.01 -9.85 -3.52
CA ALA A 145 8.97 -10.27 -2.52
C ALA A 145 10.28 -10.74 -3.18
N ALA A 146 11.40 -10.49 -2.49
CA ALA A 146 12.73 -10.93 -2.88
C ALA A 146 13.46 -11.61 -1.73
N ARG A 147 14.31 -12.58 -2.06
CA ARG A 147 15.16 -13.34 -1.15
C ARG A 147 16.62 -12.97 -1.38
N LEU A 148 17.37 -12.88 -0.30
CA LEU A 148 18.82 -12.71 -0.33
C LEU A 148 19.47 -13.94 -0.98
N SER A 149 20.21 -13.72 -2.07
CA SER A 149 20.89 -14.78 -2.81
C SER A 149 22.37 -14.87 -2.43
N LYS A 150 23.10 -13.75 -2.54
CA LYS A 150 24.53 -13.68 -2.24
C LYS A 150 24.86 -12.39 -1.51
N LEU A 151 25.63 -12.54 -0.43
CA LEU A 151 26.34 -11.44 0.22
C LEU A 151 27.75 -11.39 -0.39
N ASN A 152 27.95 -10.55 -1.40
CA ASN A 152 29.30 -10.35 -1.95
C ASN A 152 30.09 -9.44 -0.99
N LEU A 153 30.89 -10.04 -0.10
CA LEU A 153 31.77 -9.34 0.84
C LEU A 153 33.04 -8.76 0.19
N THR A 154 33.29 -9.06 -1.09
CA THR A 154 34.53 -8.69 -1.78
C THR A 154 34.31 -7.53 -2.75
N ASN A 155 34.75 -6.34 -2.33
CA ASN A 155 35.03 -5.12 -3.10
C ASN A 155 33.92 -4.40 -3.89
N THR A 156 32.72 -4.97 -4.05
CA THR A 156 31.56 -4.21 -4.54
C THR A 156 30.40 -4.46 -3.59
N ASN A 157 30.08 -3.47 -2.77
CA ASN A 157 29.09 -3.50 -1.68
C ASN A 157 27.64 -3.63 -2.20
N SER A 158 27.40 -4.49 -3.20
CA SER A 158 26.10 -4.69 -3.84
C SER A 158 25.50 -6.01 -3.37
N ILE A 159 24.52 -5.92 -2.48
CA ILE A 159 23.73 -7.03 -1.99
C ILE A 159 22.82 -7.52 -3.13
N GLU A 160 22.92 -8.81 -3.47
CA GLU A 160 22.12 -9.43 -4.53
C GLU A 160 20.88 -10.13 -3.96
N TYR A 161 19.72 -9.70 -4.44
CA TYR A 161 18.44 -10.32 -4.17
C TYR A 161 17.91 -11.02 -5.42
N VAL A 162 17.08 -12.05 -5.22
CA VAL A 162 16.40 -12.79 -6.29
C VAL A 162 14.91 -12.77 -6.02
N ASN A 163 14.11 -12.60 -7.06
CA ASN A 163 12.66 -12.56 -6.92
C ASN A 163 12.11 -13.93 -6.52
N LEU A 164 11.17 -13.98 -5.56
CA LEU A 164 10.59 -15.26 -5.10
C LEU A 164 9.81 -16.00 -6.20
N ARG A 165 9.19 -15.28 -7.14
CA ARG A 165 8.47 -15.87 -8.28
C ARG A 165 9.43 -16.20 -9.42
N HIS A 166 10.28 -15.25 -9.79
CA HIS A 166 11.18 -15.36 -10.94
C HIS A 166 12.62 -15.54 -10.46
N SER A 167 13.00 -16.78 -10.20
CA SER A 167 14.35 -17.14 -9.68
C SER A 167 15.51 -16.67 -10.58
N PHE A 168 15.25 -16.43 -11.87
CA PHE A 168 16.25 -15.92 -12.82
C PHE A 168 16.45 -14.40 -12.73
N MET A 169 15.50 -13.66 -12.15
CA MET A 169 15.55 -12.20 -12.06
C MET A 169 16.37 -11.79 -10.83
N LYS A 170 17.59 -11.33 -11.09
CA LYS A 170 18.48 -10.74 -10.09
C LYS A 170 18.11 -9.28 -9.90
N MET A 171 18.07 -8.83 -8.65
CA MET A 171 17.67 -7.49 -8.29
C MET A 171 18.63 -6.95 -7.22
N TYR A 172 18.80 -5.64 -7.21
CA TYR A 172 19.66 -4.94 -6.27
C TYR A 172 18.85 -3.94 -5.47
N LEU A 173 19.30 -3.59 -4.27
CA LEU A 173 18.71 -2.48 -3.53
C LEU A 173 19.01 -1.18 -4.28
N HIS A 174 17.99 -0.34 -4.44
CA HIS A 174 18.21 1.00 -4.98
C HIS A 174 19.17 1.79 -4.06
N PRO A 175 20.09 2.63 -4.59
CA PRO A 175 21.05 3.38 -3.76
C PRO A 175 20.40 4.29 -2.72
N THR A 176 19.13 4.66 -2.93
CA THR A 176 18.37 5.44 -1.95
C THR A 176 17.71 4.59 -0.88
N SER A 177 17.79 3.26 -0.89
CA SER A 177 17.20 2.44 0.18
C SER A 177 18.01 2.55 1.46
N CYS A 178 17.33 2.62 2.60
CA CYS A 178 17.95 2.67 3.92
C CYS A 178 18.67 1.37 4.26
N LEU A 179 18.23 0.25 3.69
CA LEU A 179 18.82 -1.08 3.91
C LEU A 179 20.24 -1.19 3.34
N ASN A 180 20.64 -0.32 2.40
CA ASN A 180 21.96 -0.35 1.81
C ASN A 180 23.05 0.23 2.74
N ASN A 181 22.67 1.08 3.69
CA ASN A 181 23.58 1.77 4.61
C ASN A 181 23.35 1.36 6.08
N SER A 182 22.50 0.37 6.32
CA SER A 182 22.24 -0.13 7.67
C SER A 182 23.45 -0.95 8.12
N ALA A 183 24.01 -0.65 9.30
CA ALA A 183 25.11 -1.41 9.91
C ALA A 183 24.72 -2.86 10.31
N ASN A 184 23.46 -3.23 10.06
CA ASN A 184 22.90 -4.53 10.39
C ASN A 184 23.10 -5.55 9.26
N VAL A 185 23.04 -6.82 9.63
CA VAL A 185 23.02 -7.93 8.67
C VAL A 185 21.86 -7.74 7.69
N PRO A 186 22.09 -7.83 6.36
CA PRO A 186 21.02 -7.62 5.40
C PRO A 186 19.92 -8.66 5.58
N PRO A 187 18.64 -8.24 5.58
CA PRO A 187 17.52 -9.13 5.81
C PRO A 187 17.44 -10.20 4.72
N SER A 188 17.15 -11.44 5.14
CA SER A 188 17.05 -12.59 4.23
C SER A 188 15.87 -12.49 3.27
N PHE A 189 14.77 -11.86 3.70
CA PHE A 189 13.58 -11.65 2.88
C PHE A 189 13.15 -10.19 2.96
N VAL A 190 12.78 -9.65 1.81
CA VAL A 190 12.33 -8.27 1.67
C VAL A 190 11.13 -8.18 0.75
N ILE A 191 10.28 -7.19 0.98
CA ILE A 191 9.25 -6.75 0.05
C ILE A 191 9.64 -5.39 -0.53
N TYR A 192 9.24 -5.12 -1.77
CA TYR A 192 9.50 -3.85 -2.44
C TYR A 192 8.22 -3.30 -3.09
N HIS A 193 8.14 -1.97 -3.21
CA HIS A 193 6.99 -1.31 -3.83
C HIS A 193 7.11 -1.32 -5.36
N GLU A 194 8.25 -0.90 -5.88
CA GLU A 194 8.48 -0.74 -7.33
C GLU A 194 9.81 -1.35 -7.74
N LEU A 195 9.87 -1.81 -9.00
CA LEU A 195 11.09 -2.28 -9.64
C LEU A 195 11.48 -1.30 -10.74
N ILE A 196 12.65 -0.68 -10.62
CA ILE A 196 13.17 0.30 -11.57
C ILE A 196 14.23 -0.40 -12.44
N LEU A 197 13.95 -0.51 -13.73
CA LEU A 197 14.88 -1.09 -14.72
C LEU A 197 15.74 0.03 -15.31
N THR A 198 17.06 -0.05 -15.07
CA THR A 198 18.06 0.84 -15.67
C THR A 198 19.17 0.00 -16.33
N ALA A 199 20.42 0.17 -15.93
CA ALA A 199 21.51 -0.75 -16.26
C ALA A 199 21.44 -2.07 -15.45
N LYS A 200 20.82 -2.01 -14.27
CA LYS A 200 20.49 -3.15 -13.41
C LYS A 200 19.06 -2.96 -12.91
N GLU A 201 18.41 -4.04 -12.49
CA GLU A 201 17.10 -4.01 -11.85
C GLU A 201 17.22 -3.59 -10.39
N TYR A 202 16.71 -2.42 -10.04
CA TYR A 202 16.76 -1.87 -8.68
C TYR A 202 15.39 -1.91 -8.01
N MET A 203 15.34 -2.45 -6.79
CA MET A 203 14.14 -2.42 -5.94
C MET A 203 14.06 -1.08 -5.21
N SER A 204 12.93 -0.40 -5.38
CA SER A 204 12.61 0.87 -4.72
C SER A 204 11.63 0.65 -3.56
N CYS A 205 11.84 1.41 -2.48
CA CYS A 205 11.08 1.36 -1.22
C CYS A 205 10.97 -0.07 -0.68
N VAL A 206 11.98 -0.50 0.07
CA VAL A 206 12.14 -1.88 0.52
C VAL A 206 11.88 -2.00 2.02
N THR A 207 11.26 -3.10 2.44
CA THR A 207 11.01 -3.44 3.85
C THR A 207 11.43 -4.87 4.15
N ALA A 208 12.16 -5.07 5.24
CA ALA A 208 12.48 -6.39 5.78
C ALA A 208 11.21 -7.09 6.31
N VAL A 209 11.02 -8.36 5.97
CA VAL A 209 9.86 -9.14 6.41
C VAL A 209 10.28 -10.53 6.88
N ASP A 210 9.49 -11.10 7.79
CA ASP A 210 9.65 -12.49 8.20
C ASP A 210 9.14 -13.44 7.10
N PRO A 211 9.89 -14.50 6.74
CA PRO A 211 9.40 -15.54 5.84
C PRO A 211 8.08 -16.19 6.28
N LEU A 212 7.78 -16.28 7.58
CA LEU A 212 6.54 -16.85 8.07
C LEU A 212 5.32 -16.05 7.60
N TRP A 213 5.40 -14.72 7.59
CA TRP A 213 4.31 -13.87 7.12
C TRP A 213 4.08 -14.01 5.61
N LEU A 214 5.17 -14.18 4.85
CA LEU A 214 5.09 -14.45 3.41
C LEU A 214 4.36 -15.77 3.14
N LEU A 215 4.63 -16.81 3.92
CA LEU A 215 3.92 -18.08 3.82
C LEU A 215 2.45 -17.93 4.23
N GLU A 216 2.16 -17.20 5.30
CA GLU A 216 0.79 -16.96 5.79
C GLU A 216 -0.12 -16.28 4.76
N PHE A 217 0.35 -15.20 4.13
CA PHE A 217 -0.47 -14.45 3.18
C PHE A 217 -0.37 -14.95 1.74
N GLY A 218 0.71 -15.65 1.42
CA GLY A 218 1.09 -16.02 0.06
C GLY A 218 1.14 -17.51 -0.22
N TYR A 219 0.66 -18.41 0.66
CA TYR A 219 0.76 -19.86 0.48
C TYR A 219 0.20 -20.36 -0.88
N ILE A 220 -0.92 -19.81 -1.34
CA ILE A 220 -1.49 -20.15 -2.67
C ILE A 220 -0.55 -19.66 -3.77
N PHE A 221 -0.06 -18.44 -3.59
CA PHE A 221 0.77 -17.77 -4.57
C PHE A 221 2.13 -18.47 -4.76
N TYR A 222 2.72 -18.99 -3.69
CA TYR A 222 3.98 -19.76 -3.72
C TYR A 222 3.79 -21.27 -3.95
N GLY A 223 2.55 -21.76 -4.06
CA GLY A 223 2.28 -23.18 -4.32
C GLY A 223 2.73 -24.11 -3.18
N VAL A 224 2.62 -23.68 -1.92
CA VAL A 224 3.08 -24.44 -0.76
C VAL A 224 2.25 -25.73 -0.60
N SER A 225 2.91 -26.85 -0.31
CA SER A 225 2.25 -28.15 -0.10
C SER A 225 1.29 -28.11 1.09
N LYS A 226 0.16 -28.83 1.01
CA LYS A 226 -0.83 -28.93 2.11
C LYS A 226 -0.23 -29.48 3.41
N HIS A 227 0.81 -30.30 3.32
CA HIS A 227 1.54 -30.81 4.49
C HIS A 227 2.27 -29.68 5.23
N ASP A 228 2.97 -28.83 4.48
CA ASP A 228 3.74 -27.72 5.05
C ASP A 228 2.84 -26.58 5.51
N GLN A 229 1.69 -26.39 4.85
CA GLN A 229 0.63 -25.51 5.33
C GLN A 229 0.20 -25.90 6.76
N LYS A 230 -0.12 -27.17 7.02
CA LYS A 230 -0.55 -27.62 8.36
C LYS A 230 0.54 -27.52 9.42
N LYS A 231 1.80 -27.65 9.02
CA LYS A 231 2.95 -27.64 9.94
C LYS A 231 3.34 -26.22 10.38
N PHE A 232 3.23 -25.24 9.49
CA PHE A 232 3.70 -23.87 9.73
C PHE A 232 2.56 -22.84 9.88
N LEU A 233 1.34 -23.15 9.42
CA LEU A 233 0.17 -22.30 9.60
C LEU A 233 -0.72 -22.92 10.69
N SER A 234 -0.57 -22.46 11.93
CA SER A 234 -1.58 -22.68 12.97
C SER A 234 -2.79 -21.79 12.63
N PHE A 235 -3.71 -22.28 11.82
CA PHE A 235 -4.80 -21.45 11.29
C PHE A 235 -6.17 -21.92 11.77
N ASP A 236 -6.63 -21.31 12.87
CA ASP A 236 -7.95 -20.66 12.93
C ASP A 236 -7.80 -19.26 12.30
N ILE A 237 -7.85 -19.17 10.97
CA ILE A 237 -8.22 -17.88 10.35
C ILE A 237 -9.73 -17.82 10.38
N GLY A 238 -10.27 -16.71 10.86
CA GLY A 238 -11.65 -16.31 10.60
C GLY A 238 -11.96 -15.97 9.14
N PHE A 239 -11.25 -16.60 8.19
CA PHE A 239 -11.64 -16.71 6.80
C PHE A 239 -11.80 -18.21 6.53
N ASP A 240 -13.04 -18.70 6.60
CA ASP A 240 -13.38 -19.95 5.95
C ASP A 240 -12.94 -19.83 4.50
N LEU A 241 -11.91 -20.59 4.17
CA LEU A 241 -11.47 -20.80 2.79
C LEU A 241 -12.69 -21.30 2.03
N ILE A 242 -13.28 -20.42 1.22
CA ILE A 242 -14.27 -20.83 0.25
C ILE A 242 -13.57 -21.86 -0.62
N ASP A 243 -13.94 -23.13 -0.42
CA ASP A 243 -13.39 -24.25 -1.16
C ASP A 243 -13.48 -23.94 -2.66
N LYS A 244 -12.52 -24.43 -3.46
CA LYS A 244 -12.50 -24.18 -4.92
C LYS A 244 -13.84 -24.52 -5.56
N GLY A 245 -14.54 -25.52 -5.03
CA GLY A 245 -15.90 -25.88 -5.42
C GLY A 245 -16.94 -24.79 -5.12
N LEU A 246 -16.95 -24.22 -3.91
CA LEU A 246 -17.86 -23.13 -3.55
C LEU A 246 -17.58 -21.84 -4.35
N PHE A 247 -16.31 -21.54 -4.63
CA PHE A 247 -15.95 -20.37 -5.43
C PHE A 247 -16.40 -20.54 -6.90
N ALA A 248 -16.20 -21.73 -7.47
CA ALA A 248 -16.69 -22.06 -8.81
C ALA A 248 -18.24 -21.98 -8.88
N ALA A 249 -18.94 -22.51 -7.86
CA ALA A 249 -20.39 -22.43 -7.77
C ALA A 249 -20.88 -20.98 -7.63
N GLY A 250 -20.19 -20.14 -6.86
CA GLY A 250 -20.48 -18.70 -6.76
C GLY A 250 -20.31 -17.97 -8.09
N LEU A 251 -19.24 -18.27 -8.83
CA LEU A 251 -18.99 -17.69 -10.16
C LEU A 251 -20.06 -18.09 -11.19
N GLU A 252 -20.57 -19.31 -11.09
CA GLU A 252 -21.63 -19.83 -11.95
C GLU A 252 -23.01 -19.23 -11.59
N ALA A 253 -23.29 -19.04 -10.30
CA ALA A 253 -24.47 -18.33 -9.83
C ALA A 253 -24.48 -16.86 -10.27
N ASP A 254 -23.32 -16.18 -10.22
CA ASP A 254 -23.19 -14.80 -10.68
C ASP A 254 -23.36 -14.71 -12.21
N LYS A 255 -22.81 -15.66 -12.99
CA LYS A 255 -23.08 -15.74 -14.44
C LYS A 255 -24.56 -15.86 -14.76
N LYS A 256 -25.32 -16.68 -14.02
CA LYS A 256 -26.78 -16.82 -14.20
C LYS A 256 -27.51 -15.53 -13.87
N ARG A 257 -27.18 -14.87 -12.75
CA ARG A 257 -27.75 -13.55 -12.39
C ARG A 257 -27.47 -12.47 -13.43
N PHE A 258 -26.28 -12.45 -14.02
CA PHE A 258 -25.95 -11.51 -15.10
C PHE A 258 -26.73 -11.83 -16.39
N GLY A 259 -26.93 -13.11 -16.71
CA GLY A 259 -27.78 -13.53 -17.83
C GLY A 259 -29.24 -13.08 -17.67
N GLU A 260 -29.81 -13.29 -16.49
CA GLU A 260 -31.18 -12.90 -16.16
C GLU A 260 -31.41 -11.39 -16.22
N LYS A 261 -30.47 -10.59 -15.68
CA LYS A 261 -30.52 -9.12 -15.79
C LYS A 261 -30.43 -8.63 -17.23
N LYS A 262 -29.64 -9.32 -18.07
CA LYS A 262 -29.51 -9.00 -19.50
C LYS A 262 -30.77 -9.38 -20.29
N ALA A 263 -31.50 -10.41 -19.86
CA ALA A 263 -32.79 -10.79 -20.42
C ALA A 263 -33.92 -9.83 -19.98
N ALA A 264 -33.93 -9.41 -18.72
CA ALA A 264 -34.87 -8.42 -18.19
C ALA A 264 -34.71 -7.05 -18.87
N ALA A 265 -33.48 -6.64 -19.20
CA ALA A 265 -33.21 -5.40 -19.93
C ALA A 265 -33.62 -5.43 -21.41
N LYS A 266 -34.00 -6.59 -21.97
CA LYS A 266 -34.45 -6.73 -23.36
C LYS A 266 -35.97 -6.77 -23.53
N GLN A 267 -36.76 -6.71 -22.46
CA GLN A 267 -38.21 -6.60 -22.59
C GLN A 267 -38.60 -5.16 -22.97
N PRO A 268 -39.36 -4.95 -24.07
CA PRO A 268 -39.75 -3.62 -24.50
C PRO A 268 -40.75 -3.01 -23.50
N VAL A 269 -40.47 -1.79 -23.04
CA VAL A 269 -41.35 -1.01 -22.18
C VAL A 269 -42.59 -0.60 -22.99
N SER A 270 -43.74 -1.24 -22.73
CA SER A 270 -45.04 -0.84 -23.27
C SER A 270 -45.54 0.40 -22.53
N TYR A 271 -45.51 1.56 -23.18
CA TYR A 271 -46.16 2.77 -22.69
C TYR A 271 -47.68 2.65 -22.88
N LYS A 272 -48.43 2.59 -21.78
CA LYS A 272 -49.89 2.80 -21.80
C LYS A 272 -50.18 4.28 -21.57
N GLU A 273 -50.60 4.99 -22.62
CA GLU A 273 -51.12 6.35 -22.50
C GLU A 273 -52.39 6.34 -21.64
N THR A 274 -52.33 6.99 -20.48
CA THR A 274 -53.48 7.17 -19.61
C THR A 274 -54.05 8.56 -19.87
N LYS A 275 -55.16 8.66 -20.61
CA LYS A 275 -55.87 9.93 -20.84
C LYS A 275 -56.44 10.45 -19.51
N VAL A 276 -55.85 11.53 -18.99
CA VAL A 276 -56.39 12.26 -17.83
C VAL A 276 -57.36 13.34 -18.33
N SER A 277 -58.65 13.15 -18.02
CA SER A 277 -59.71 14.16 -18.18
C SER A 277 -59.82 15.01 -16.92
N ARG A 278 -59.52 16.32 -17.02
CA ARG A 278 -59.76 17.38 -16.03
C ARG A 278 -59.70 18.70 -16.82
N PHE A 279 -60.72 19.54 -16.98
CA PHE A 279 -61.60 20.15 -15.99
C PHE A 279 -62.92 20.61 -16.64
N LYS A 280 -64.04 20.42 -15.95
CA LYS A 280 -65.30 21.13 -16.20
C LYS A 280 -65.24 22.54 -15.60
N THR A 281 -65.67 23.52 -16.38
CA THR A 281 -65.92 24.92 -16.01
C THR A 281 -66.94 25.04 -14.87
N ARG A 282 -66.67 25.89 -13.89
CA ARG A 282 -67.68 26.38 -12.93
C ARG A 282 -67.94 27.87 -13.18
N ARG A 283 -69.22 28.18 -13.37
CA ARG A 283 -69.82 29.51 -13.50
C ARG A 283 -69.71 30.29 -12.17
N GLY A 284 -69.73 31.62 -12.28
CA GLY A 284 -69.38 32.56 -11.22
C GLY A 284 -70.49 32.89 -10.22
N ILE A 285 -70.14 33.79 -9.30
CA ILE A 285 -70.84 34.99 -8.82
C ILE A 285 -69.73 36.04 -8.62
#